data_AF-A0A196NGT7-F1
#
_entry.id   AF-A0A196NGT7-F1
#
_cell.length_a   1.000
_cell.length_b   1.000
_cell.length_c   1.000
_cell.angle_alpha   90.00
_cell.angle_beta   90.00
_cell.angle_gamma   90.00
#
_symmetry.space_group_name_H-M   'P 1'
#
loop_
_entity.id
_entity.type
_entity.pdbx_description
1 polymer ?
#
loop_
_entity_poly.entity_id
_entity_poly.type
_entity_poly.pdbx_seq_one_letter_code
_entity_poly.pdbx_strand_id
1 'polypeptide(L)'
;MLDPLGRAAELDRAYRTLCRGARFFASPAGQGAPPPEIAAPISHRHRSKWIGNGLRELDRFLHHLLDAVAHAHGLGAAPDQRNSANKLRALRATLGHGGDDHARLLALGGTRACLFHCDGILRSHAMATACWSGLGRSSTPPAPERGAMLIVVPADLRCVGHFYQGLAEDLVQRP
;
A
#
# COMPACT_ATOMS: atom_id res chain seq x y z
N MET A 1 19.91 -21.00 -2.39
CA MET A 1 20.26 -20.30 -1.14
C MET A 1 21.25 -19.23 -1.51
N LEU A 2 20.92 -17.94 -1.37
CA LEU A 2 21.83 -16.85 -1.73
C LEU A 2 22.95 -16.73 -0.68
N ASP A 3 24.15 -16.41 -1.16
CA ASP A 3 25.27 -16.01 -0.30
C ASP A 3 24.99 -14.63 0.34
N PRO A 4 25.76 -14.21 1.36
CA PRO A 4 25.51 -12.96 2.08
C PRO A 4 25.47 -11.70 1.19
N LEU A 5 26.26 -11.66 0.11
CA LEU A 5 26.29 -10.54 -0.83
C LEU A 5 25.03 -10.52 -1.70
N GLY A 6 24.56 -11.69 -2.14
CA GLY A 6 23.31 -11.86 -2.86
C GLY A 6 22.09 -11.41 -2.06
N ARG A 7 22.06 -11.71 -0.75
CA ARG A 7 20.97 -11.26 0.15
C ARG A 7 20.93 -9.75 0.31
N ALA A 8 22.10 -9.12 0.51
CA ALA A 8 22.19 -7.66 0.63
C ALA A 8 21.76 -6.95 -0.66
N ALA A 9 22.14 -7.49 -1.83
CA ALA A 9 21.72 -6.94 -3.12
C ALA A 9 20.22 -7.10 -3.39
N GLU A 10 19.61 -8.23 -2.98
CA GLU A 10 18.17 -8.45 -3.07
C GLU A 10 17.40 -7.47 -2.17
N LEU A 11 17.85 -7.28 -0.93
CA LEU A 11 17.27 -6.33 0.02
C LEU A 11 17.31 -4.89 -0.52
N ASP A 12 18.46 -4.43 -1.00
CA ASP A 12 18.60 -3.09 -1.61
C ASP A 12 17.68 -2.92 -2.82
N ARG A 13 17.58 -3.94 -3.69
CA ARG A 13 16.68 -3.90 -4.85
C ARG A 13 15.21 -3.81 -4.43
N ALA A 14 14.78 -4.63 -3.47
CA ALA A 14 13.40 -4.64 -3.00
C ALA A 14 13.04 -3.31 -2.32
N TYR A 15 13.93 -2.79 -1.47
CA TYR A 15 13.81 -1.48 -0.82
C TYR A 15 13.66 -0.35 -1.86
N ARG A 16 14.59 -0.26 -2.82
CA ARG A 16 14.53 0.76 -3.88
C ARG A 16 13.27 0.66 -4.72
N THR A 17 12.80 -0.56 -5.00
CA THR A 17 11.59 -0.78 -5.78
C THR A 17 10.36 -0.23 -5.06
N LEU A 18 10.18 -0.57 -3.78
CA LEU A 18 9.08 -0.05 -2.98
C LEU A 18 9.14 1.48 -2.85
N CYS A 19 10.31 2.04 -2.54
CA CYS A 19 10.50 3.49 -2.44
C CYS A 19 10.19 4.23 -3.75
N ARG A 20 10.64 3.70 -4.90
CA ARG A 20 10.32 4.27 -6.21
C ARG A 20 8.82 4.20 -6.51
N GLY A 21 8.19 3.05 -6.25
CA GLY A 21 6.75 2.88 -6.41
C GLY A 21 5.96 3.87 -5.54
N ALA A 22 6.32 3.99 -4.27
CA ALA A 22 5.67 4.91 -3.32
C ALA A 22 5.78 6.38 -3.76
N ARG A 23 6.97 6.81 -4.20
CA ARG A 23 7.19 8.17 -4.73
C ARG A 23 6.40 8.41 -6.02
N PHE A 24 6.39 7.45 -6.94
CA PHE A 24 5.61 7.55 -8.16
C PHE A 24 4.12 7.70 -7.83
N PHE A 25 3.59 6.85 -6.94
CA PHE A 25 2.19 6.89 -6.53
C PHE A 25 1.80 8.21 -5.86
N ALA A 26 2.70 8.83 -5.11
CA ALA A 26 2.52 10.15 -4.51
C ALA A 26 2.66 11.32 -5.50
N SER A 27 3.27 11.11 -6.68
CA SER A 27 3.54 12.15 -7.68
C SER A 27 2.31 12.49 -8.54
N PRO A 28 2.26 13.67 -9.21
CA PRO A 28 1.17 14.01 -10.13
C PRO A 28 0.91 12.96 -11.21
N ALA A 29 1.96 12.30 -11.73
CA ALA A 29 1.84 11.23 -12.71
C ALA A 29 1.11 10.00 -12.13
N GLY A 30 1.46 9.58 -10.91
CA GLY A 30 0.78 8.47 -10.23
C GLY A 30 -0.67 8.80 -9.87
N GLN A 31 -0.98 10.07 -9.63
CA GLN A 31 -2.34 10.56 -9.35
C GLN A 31 -3.24 10.60 -10.59
N GLY A 32 -2.71 10.25 -11.77
CA GLY A 32 -3.45 10.26 -13.04
C GLY A 32 -3.85 11.66 -13.47
N ALA A 33 -3.06 12.69 -13.13
CA ALA A 33 -3.25 14.03 -13.68
C ALA A 33 -2.91 13.98 -15.18
N PRO A 34 -3.88 14.20 -16.10
CA PRO A 34 -3.57 14.25 -17.51
C PRO A 34 -2.64 15.44 -17.79
N PRO A 35 -1.80 15.37 -18.83
CA PRO A 35 -1.14 16.56 -19.34
C PRO A 35 -2.20 17.63 -19.66
N PRO A 36 -1.90 18.92 -19.42
CA PRO A 36 -2.87 20.00 -19.62
C PRO A 36 -3.44 20.07 -21.06
N GLU A 37 -2.75 19.47 -22.02
CA GLU A 37 -3.06 19.52 -23.45
C GLU A 37 -4.08 18.45 -23.93
N ILE A 38 -4.43 17.42 -23.12
CA ILE A 38 -5.25 16.26 -23.56
C ILE A 38 -6.31 15.87 -22.50
N ALA A 39 -6.89 16.83 -21.78
CA ALA A 39 -7.76 16.53 -20.64
C ALA A 39 -9.20 16.15 -21.05
N ALA A 40 -9.38 14.97 -21.65
CA ALA A 40 -10.69 14.32 -21.57
C ALA A 40 -10.94 13.85 -20.11
N PRO A 41 -12.12 14.07 -19.53
CA PRO A 41 -12.40 13.66 -18.15
C PRO A 41 -12.29 12.13 -18.02
N ILE A 42 -11.39 11.64 -17.16
CA ILE A 42 -11.34 10.22 -16.81
C ILE A 42 -12.56 9.90 -15.95
N SER A 43 -13.33 8.87 -16.33
CA SER A 43 -14.48 8.43 -15.54
C SER A 43 -14.04 8.01 -14.13
N HIS A 44 -14.92 8.21 -13.14
CA HIS A 44 -14.66 7.80 -11.75
C HIS A 44 -14.24 6.33 -11.67
N ARG A 45 -14.96 5.45 -12.38
CA ARG A 45 -14.64 4.02 -12.49
C ARG A 45 -13.20 3.75 -12.94
N HIS A 46 -12.75 4.40 -14.01
CA HIS A 46 -11.39 4.20 -14.52
C HIS A 46 -10.35 4.72 -13.54
N ARG A 47 -10.61 5.89 -12.92
CA ARG A 47 -9.76 6.45 -11.88
C ARG A 47 -9.67 5.51 -10.66
N SER A 48 -10.78 4.95 -10.21
CA SER A 48 -10.81 4.00 -9.10
C SER A 48 -10.00 2.74 -9.41
N LYS A 49 -10.14 2.15 -10.60
CA LYS A 49 -9.33 1.00 -11.02
C LYS A 49 -7.84 1.33 -11.10
N TRP A 50 -7.47 2.49 -11.63
CA TRP A 50 -6.09 2.96 -11.68
C TRP A 50 -5.47 3.03 -10.28
N ILE A 51 -6.15 3.70 -9.35
CA ILE A 51 -5.68 3.85 -7.96
C ILE A 51 -5.64 2.48 -7.27
N GLY A 52 -6.67 1.66 -7.44
CA GLY A 52 -6.73 0.31 -6.88
C GLY A 52 -5.58 -0.58 -7.37
N ASN A 53 -5.21 -0.48 -8.65
CA ASN A 53 -4.04 -1.16 -9.21
C ASN A 53 -2.74 -0.65 -8.60
N GLY A 54 -2.55 0.66 -8.50
CA GLY A 54 -1.36 1.22 -7.86
C GLY A 54 -1.19 0.75 -6.41
N LEU A 55 -2.28 0.70 -5.62
CA LEU A 55 -2.25 0.12 -4.27
C LEU A 55 -1.87 -1.37 -4.27
N ARG A 56 -2.33 -2.13 -5.26
CA ARG A 56 -2.00 -3.56 -5.41
C ARG A 56 -0.52 -3.77 -5.74
N GLU A 57 0.06 -2.91 -6.56
CA GLU A 57 1.49 -2.95 -6.88
C GLU A 57 2.35 -2.54 -5.67
N LEU A 58 1.98 -1.50 -4.92
CA LEU A 58 2.67 -1.14 -3.68
C LEU A 58 2.65 -2.29 -2.66
N ASP A 59 1.51 -2.95 -2.49
CA ASP A 59 1.38 -4.13 -1.62
C ASP A 59 2.27 -5.29 -2.08
N ARG A 60 2.41 -5.51 -3.40
CA ARG A 60 3.33 -6.51 -3.96
C ARG A 60 4.80 -6.15 -3.71
N PHE A 61 5.18 -4.89 -3.90
CA PHE A 61 6.55 -4.43 -3.61
C PHE A 61 6.89 -4.56 -2.12
N LEU A 62 5.94 -4.24 -1.23
CA LEU A 62 6.08 -4.49 0.20
C LEU A 62 6.25 -5.97 0.50
N HIS A 63 5.44 -6.83 -0.12
CA HIS A 63 5.55 -8.28 0.07
C HIS A 63 6.95 -8.81 -0.29
N HIS A 64 7.53 -8.33 -1.40
CA HIS A 64 8.89 -8.68 -1.81
C HIS A 64 9.96 -8.14 -0.85
N LEU A 65 9.80 -6.91 -0.35
CA LEU A 65 10.71 -6.38 0.68
C LEU A 65 10.67 -7.23 1.95
N LEU A 66 9.48 -7.67 2.39
CA LEU A 66 9.33 -8.54 3.55
C LEU A 66 10.04 -9.89 3.38
N ASP A 67 10.01 -10.48 2.18
CA ASP A 67 10.79 -11.69 1.88
C ASP A 67 12.29 -11.45 1.94
N ALA A 68 12.75 -10.35 1.35
CA ALA A 68 14.16 -10.00 1.33
C ALA A 68 14.70 -9.74 2.74
N VAL A 69 13.93 -9.05 3.59
CA VAL A 69 14.26 -8.85 5.01
C VAL A 69 14.32 -10.20 5.73
N ALA A 70 13.26 -11.03 5.63
CA ALA A 70 13.27 -12.35 6.26
C ALA A 70 14.51 -13.17 5.85
N HIS A 71 14.87 -13.15 4.57
CA HIS A 71 16.05 -13.86 4.08
C HIS A 71 17.38 -13.30 4.62
N ALA A 72 17.49 -11.97 4.75
CA ALA A 72 18.64 -11.32 5.37
C ALA A 72 18.84 -11.76 6.84
N HIS A 73 17.76 -12.03 7.56
CA HIS A 73 17.78 -12.59 8.93
C HIS A 73 17.97 -14.10 9.01
N GLY A 74 18.19 -14.77 7.87
CA GLY A 74 18.28 -16.22 7.82
C GLY A 74 16.95 -16.94 8.11
N LEU A 75 15.83 -16.20 8.09
CA LEU A 75 14.49 -16.78 8.19
C LEU A 75 14.08 -17.35 6.83
N GLY A 76 13.23 -18.38 6.87
CA GLY A 76 12.59 -18.89 5.66
C GLY A 76 11.65 -17.84 5.08
N ALA A 77 11.69 -17.64 3.76
CA ALA A 77 10.67 -16.85 3.09
C ALA A 77 9.30 -17.55 3.23
N ALA A 78 8.24 -16.76 3.36
CA ALA A 78 6.87 -17.26 3.41
C ALA A 78 6.10 -16.75 2.16
N PRO A 79 6.46 -17.24 0.95
CA PRO A 79 5.90 -16.73 -0.30
C PRO A 79 4.39 -16.94 -0.41
N ASP A 80 3.85 -17.94 0.30
CA ASP A 80 2.42 -18.25 0.27
C ASP A 80 1.56 -17.29 1.10
N GLN A 81 2.16 -16.47 1.97
CA GLN A 81 1.44 -15.47 2.77
C GLN A 81 1.12 -14.21 1.96
N ARG A 82 0.12 -14.29 1.07
CA ARG A 82 -0.30 -13.20 0.17
C ARG A 82 -0.81 -11.92 0.85
N ASN A 83 -0.91 -11.87 2.18
CA ASN A 83 -1.36 -10.70 2.93
C ASN A 83 -0.16 -10.05 3.64
N SER A 84 0.32 -8.94 3.07
CA SER A 84 1.47 -8.19 3.61
C SER A 84 1.25 -7.70 5.04
N ALA A 85 0.01 -7.43 5.47
CA ALA A 85 -0.28 -7.03 6.85
C ALA A 85 0.02 -8.16 7.84
N ASN A 86 -0.40 -9.39 7.51
CA ASN A 86 -0.13 -10.56 8.33
C ASN A 86 1.35 -10.92 8.32
N LYS A 87 1.98 -10.84 7.15
CA LYS A 87 3.39 -11.14 6.96
C LYS A 87 4.30 -10.16 7.73
N LEU A 88 4.02 -8.86 7.65
CA LEU A 88 4.72 -7.84 8.44
C LEU A 88 4.56 -8.09 9.94
N ARG A 89 3.35 -8.38 10.41
CA ARG A 89 3.09 -8.68 11.83
C ARG A 89 3.87 -9.92 12.29
N ALA A 90 3.89 -10.98 11.49
CA ALA A 90 4.62 -12.20 11.82
C ALA A 90 6.14 -11.93 11.87
N LEU A 91 6.68 -11.26 10.85
CA LEU A 91 8.09 -10.88 10.79
C LEU A 91 8.51 -10.03 12.00
N ARG A 92 7.74 -8.98 12.32
CA ARG A 92 7.99 -8.13 13.48
C ARG A 92 7.95 -8.91 14.80
N ALA A 93 6.98 -9.80 14.97
CA ALA A 93 6.91 -10.65 16.16
C ALA A 93 8.16 -11.55 16.28
N THR A 94 8.64 -12.13 15.18
CA THR A 94 9.88 -12.94 15.17
C THR A 94 11.11 -12.11 15.50
N LEU A 95 11.18 -10.86 15.04
CA LEU A 95 12.30 -9.95 15.31
C LEU A 95 12.19 -9.21 16.67
N GLY A 96 11.12 -9.44 17.44
CA GLY A 96 10.88 -8.74 18.70
C GLY A 96 10.54 -7.25 18.54
N HIS A 97 10.13 -6.83 17.34
CA HIS A 97 9.73 -5.46 17.03
C HIS A 97 8.23 -5.24 17.26
N GLY A 98 7.86 -4.12 17.89
CA GLY A 98 6.49 -3.63 17.96
C GLY A 98 6.11 -2.79 16.74
N GLY A 99 4.81 -2.57 16.51
CA GLY A 99 4.35 -1.59 15.52
C GLY A 99 2.85 -1.69 15.24
N ASP A 100 2.22 -0.54 14.99
CA ASP A 100 0.76 -0.39 14.82
C ASP A 100 0.31 -0.35 13.34
N ASP A 101 1.22 -0.65 12.40
CA ASP A 101 0.92 -0.55 10.96
C ASP A 101 -0.05 -1.62 10.45
N HIS A 102 -0.28 -2.68 11.24
CA HIS A 102 -1.10 -3.82 10.84
C HIS A 102 -2.54 -3.41 10.53
N ALA A 103 -3.15 -2.59 11.39
CA ALA A 103 -4.53 -2.13 11.20
C ALA A 103 -4.65 -1.30 9.92
N ARG A 104 -3.69 -0.40 9.67
CA ARG A 104 -3.67 0.44 8.47
C ARG A 104 -3.45 -0.35 7.19
N LEU A 105 -2.58 -1.37 7.19
CA LEU A 105 -2.41 -2.25 6.03
C LEU A 105 -3.66 -3.08 5.71
N LEU A 106 -4.37 -3.58 6.73
CA LEU A 106 -5.67 -4.25 6.52
C LEU A 106 -6.70 -3.28 5.93
N ALA A 107 -6.77 -2.07 6.46
CA ALA A 107 -7.65 -1.01 5.97
C ALA A 107 -7.33 -0.62 4.51
N LEU A 108 -6.05 -0.54 4.14
CA LEU A 108 -5.60 -0.36 2.76
C LEU A 108 -6.00 -1.52 1.84
N GLY A 109 -5.94 -2.77 2.34
CA GLY A 109 -6.45 -3.94 1.63
C GLY A 109 -7.94 -3.83 1.31
N GLY A 110 -8.74 -3.34 2.27
CA GLY A 110 -10.15 -3.03 2.08
C GLY A 110 -10.39 -1.87 1.11
N THR A 111 -9.57 -0.81 1.20
CA THR A 111 -9.61 0.34 0.29
C THR A 111 -9.37 -0.09 -1.16
N ARG A 112 -8.34 -0.91 -1.39
CA ARG A 112 -8.05 -1.52 -2.69
C ARG A 112 -9.24 -2.33 -3.21
N ALA A 113 -9.83 -3.17 -2.36
CA ALA A 113 -10.97 -3.99 -2.75
C ALA A 113 -12.19 -3.13 -3.15
N CYS A 114 -12.46 -2.06 -2.40
CA CYS A 114 -13.51 -1.09 -2.76
C CYS A 114 -13.24 -0.44 -4.12
N LEU A 115 -12.02 0.08 -4.33
CA LEU A 115 -11.64 0.75 -5.57
C LEU A 115 -11.68 -0.17 -6.80
N PHE A 116 -11.24 -1.43 -6.65
CA PHE A 116 -11.08 -2.35 -7.78
C PHE A 116 -12.33 -3.20 -8.06
N HIS A 117 -12.98 -3.74 -7.03
CA HIS A 117 -14.11 -4.66 -7.18
C HIS A 117 -15.47 -3.96 -7.05
N CYS A 118 -15.54 -2.83 -6.34
CA CYS A 118 -16.77 -2.05 -6.21
C CYS A 118 -16.76 -0.79 -7.06
N ASP A 119 -15.79 -0.64 -7.99
CA ASP A 119 -15.60 0.56 -8.81
C ASP A 119 -15.52 1.85 -7.95
N GLY A 120 -15.04 1.75 -6.71
CA GLY A 120 -14.97 2.86 -5.75
C GLY A 120 -16.30 3.23 -5.11
N ILE A 121 -17.34 2.40 -5.19
CA ILE A 121 -18.64 2.64 -4.55
C ILE A 121 -18.60 2.12 -3.11
N LEU A 122 -18.94 2.99 -2.15
CA LEU A 122 -19.09 2.67 -0.73
C LEU A 122 -20.45 2.00 -0.49
N ARG A 123 -20.41 0.74 -0.04
CA ARG A 123 -21.63 -0.07 0.16
C ARG A 123 -22.07 -0.16 1.63
N SER A 124 -21.22 0.23 2.57
CA SER A 124 -21.51 0.20 4.00
C SER A 124 -20.65 1.20 4.76
N HIS A 125 -21.10 1.57 5.95
CA HIS A 125 -20.32 2.44 6.85
C HIS A 125 -19.00 1.77 7.27
N ALA A 126 -18.99 0.45 7.52
CA ALA A 126 -17.76 -0.29 7.83
C ALA A 126 -16.72 -0.19 6.69
N MET A 127 -17.16 -0.28 5.43
CA MET A 127 -16.28 -0.09 4.27
C MET A 127 -15.74 1.34 4.20
N ALA A 128 -16.57 2.34 4.48
CA ALA A 128 -16.15 3.74 4.53
C ALA A 128 -15.08 3.97 5.61
N THR A 129 -15.27 3.41 6.81
CA THR A 129 -14.30 3.47 7.92
C THR A 129 -12.97 2.82 7.56
N ALA A 130 -13.01 1.65 6.94
CA ALA A 130 -11.78 1.01 6.44
C ALA A 130 -11.09 1.88 5.38
N CYS A 131 -11.82 2.49 4.45
CA CYS A 131 -11.24 3.37 3.44
C CYS A 131 -10.60 4.62 4.06
N TRP A 132 -11.26 5.25 5.03
CA TRP A 132 -10.71 6.43 5.72
C TRP A 132 -9.42 6.11 6.47
N SER A 133 -9.44 5.03 7.25
CA SER A 133 -8.26 4.56 8.00
C SER A 133 -7.11 4.21 7.05
N GLY A 134 -7.37 3.48 5.97
CA GLY A 134 -6.36 3.10 4.99
C GLY A 134 -5.71 4.30 4.32
N LEU A 135 -6.53 5.27 3.88
CA LEU A 135 -6.07 6.52 3.27
C LEU A 135 -5.37 7.47 4.27
N GLY A 136 -5.38 7.15 5.57
CA GLY A 136 -4.77 7.98 6.61
C GLY A 136 -5.55 9.25 6.93
N ARG A 137 -6.88 9.23 6.72
CA ARG A 137 -7.76 10.35 7.07
C ARG A 137 -8.08 10.31 8.56
N SER A 138 -7.91 11.45 9.24
CA SER A 138 -8.08 11.57 10.68
C SER A 138 -9.55 11.72 11.13
N SER A 139 -10.43 12.13 10.21
CA SER A 139 -11.86 12.34 10.48
C SER A 139 -12.64 11.02 10.49
N THR A 140 -13.76 10.96 11.20
CA THR A 140 -14.75 9.90 11.00
C THR A 140 -15.41 10.05 9.61
N PRO A 141 -15.57 8.97 8.82
CA PRO A 141 -16.34 9.06 7.60
C PRO A 141 -17.81 9.35 7.91
N PRO A 142 -18.52 10.14 7.09
CA PRO A 142 -19.96 10.18 7.16
C PRO A 142 -20.55 8.79 6.83
N ALA A 143 -21.77 8.52 7.29
CA ALA A 143 -22.52 7.36 6.81
C ALA A 143 -22.73 7.51 5.29
N PRO A 144 -22.23 6.58 4.47
CA PRO A 144 -22.36 6.72 3.02
C PRO A 144 -23.82 6.55 2.61
N GLU A 145 -24.31 7.48 1.81
CA GLU A 145 -25.56 7.27 1.06
C GLU A 145 -25.40 6.06 0.11
N ARG A 146 -26.52 5.43 -0.26
CA ARG A 146 -26.48 4.30 -1.19
C ARG A 146 -25.88 4.76 -2.53
N GLY A 147 -24.76 4.14 -2.92
CA GLY A 147 -24.08 4.48 -4.17
C GLY A 147 -23.04 5.60 -4.03
N ALA A 148 -22.78 6.08 -2.81
CA ALA A 148 -21.75 7.10 -2.56
C ALA A 148 -20.38 6.65 -3.10
N MET A 149 -19.73 7.56 -3.82
CA MET A 149 -18.43 7.31 -4.42
C MET A 149 -17.32 7.67 -3.44
N LEU A 150 -16.35 6.78 -3.28
CA LEU A 150 -15.09 7.10 -2.64
C LEU A 150 -14.31 8.06 -3.56
N ILE A 151 -14.20 9.31 -3.13
CA ILE A 151 -13.35 10.31 -3.78
C ILE A 151 -11.97 10.25 -3.14
N VAL A 152 -10.98 9.82 -3.91
CA VAL A 152 -9.56 9.81 -3.51
C VAL A 152 -8.90 11.07 -4.06
N VAL A 153 -8.42 11.92 -3.15
CA VAL A 153 -7.76 13.18 -3.46
C VAL A 153 -6.24 13.03 -3.49
N PRO A 154 -5.50 13.94 -4.14
CA PRO A 154 -4.03 13.93 -4.16
C PRO A 154 -3.37 13.80 -2.78
N ALA A 155 -3.95 14.40 -1.74
CA ALA A 155 -3.43 14.32 -0.38
C ALA A 155 -3.47 12.89 0.19
N ASP A 156 -4.50 12.11 -0.15
CA ASP A 156 -4.59 10.71 0.28
C ASP A 156 -3.46 9.88 -0.35
N LEU A 157 -3.21 10.07 -1.65
CA LEU A 157 -2.18 9.34 -2.39
C LEU A 157 -0.78 9.66 -1.88
N ARG A 158 -0.52 10.93 -1.52
CA ARG A 158 0.72 11.33 -0.83
C ARG A 158 0.82 10.66 0.54
N CYS A 159 -0.25 10.67 1.34
CA CYS A 159 -0.26 10.05 2.66
C CYS A 159 0.02 8.53 2.59
N VAL A 160 -0.56 7.85 1.61
CA VAL A 160 -0.29 6.42 1.35
C VAL A 160 1.14 6.20 0.87
N GLY A 161 1.64 7.01 -0.07
CA GLY A 161 3.02 6.92 -0.53
C GLY A 161 4.02 7.09 0.61
N HIS A 162 3.85 8.11 1.46
CA HIS A 162 4.69 8.32 2.63
C HIS A 162 4.61 7.15 3.63
N PHE A 163 3.43 6.57 3.82
CA PHE A 163 3.28 5.39 4.67
C PHE A 163 4.09 4.20 4.17
N TYR A 164 4.00 3.85 2.88
CA TYR A 164 4.79 2.75 2.32
C TYR A 164 6.30 3.04 2.32
N GLN A 165 6.70 4.29 2.10
CA GLN A 165 8.11 4.68 2.21
C GLN A 165 8.61 4.54 3.66
N GLY A 166 7.84 5.00 4.64
CA GLY A 166 8.18 4.85 6.06
C GLY A 166 8.30 3.39 6.49
N LEU A 167 7.40 2.52 6.02
CA LEU A 167 7.53 1.06 6.22
C LEU A 167 8.84 0.52 5.64
N ALA A 168 9.21 0.95 4.44
CA ALA A 168 10.45 0.50 3.79
C ALA A 168 11.69 0.92 4.59
N GLU A 169 11.69 2.15 5.10
CA GLU A 169 12.79 2.69 5.90
C GLU A 169 12.91 1.99 7.26
N ASP A 170 11.80 1.79 7.98
CA ASP A 170 11.77 1.05 9.26
C ASP A 170 12.31 -0.38 9.10
N LEU A 171 11.88 -1.09 8.06
CA LEU A 171 12.29 -2.47 7.79
C LEU A 171 13.79 -2.63 7.46
N VAL A 172 14.43 -1.61 6.90
CA VAL A 172 15.85 -1.68 6.50
C VAL A 172 16.78 -1.06 7.55
N GLN A 173 16.29 -0.11 8.36
CA GLN A 173 17.05 0.48 9.47
C GLN A 173 17.04 -0.40 10.72
N ARG A 174 16.02 -1.24 10.87
CA ARG A 174 15.93 -2.29 11.88
C ARG A 174 15.88 -3.66 11.20
N PRO A 175 16.97 -4.05 10.51
CA PRO A 175 17.08 -5.42 10.06
C PRO A 175 17.08 -6.30 11.31
#